data_AF-A0A3A4JKY9-F1
#
_entry.id   AF-A0A3A4JKY9-F1
#
_cell.length_a   1.000
_cell.length_b   1.000
_cell.length_c   1.000
_cell.angle_alpha   90.00
_cell.angle_beta   90.00
_cell.angle_gamma   90.00
#
_symmetry.space_group_name_H-M   'P 1'
#
loop_
_entity.id
_entity.type
_entity.pdbx_description
1 polymer ?
#
loop_
_entity_poly.entity_id
_entity_poly.type
_entity_poly.pdbx_seq_one_letter_code
_entity_poly.pdbx_strand_id
1 'polypeptide(L)'
;MLFLKTEQEWCEKHARVIHCANGPVWLCKDTDGPIITMSFERIIAGKSYYIHHLFCEKCNPWPTLAELNAIPISSADELVGMPF
;
A
#
# COMPACT_ATOMS: atom_id res chain seq x y z
N MET A 1 -8.92 -4.73 0.69
CA MET A 1 -7.74 -3.85 0.69
C MET A 1 -7.07 -4.03 -0.66
N LEU A 2 -6.92 -2.95 -1.45
CA LEU A 2 -6.24 -3.00 -2.74
C LEU A 2 -4.96 -2.16 -2.68
N PHE A 3 -3.90 -2.63 -3.33
CA PHE A 3 -2.63 -1.89 -3.48
C PHE A 3 -2.25 -1.86 -4.96
N LEU A 4 -1.33 -0.97 -5.34
CA LEU A 4 -0.71 -1.04 -6.66
C LEU A 4 0.19 -2.28 -6.75
N LYS A 5 0.29 -2.88 -7.94
CA LYS A 5 1.24 -3.97 -8.21
C LYS A 5 2.67 -3.61 -7.80
N THR A 6 3.10 -2.38 -8.08
CA THR A 6 4.43 -1.90 -7.69
C THR A 6 4.64 -1.85 -6.18
N GLU A 7 3.58 -1.60 -5.41
CA GLU A 7 3.62 -1.59 -3.95
C GLU A 7 3.61 -3.00 -3.39
N GLN A 8 2.83 -3.91 -3.99
CA GLN A 8 2.92 -5.32 -3.66
C GLN A 8 4.34 -5.85 -3.89
N GLU A 9 4.94 -5.57 -5.06
CA GLU A 9 6.31 -5.98 -5.38
C GLU A 9 7.32 -5.40 -4.38
N TRP A 10 7.13 -4.15 -3.95
CA TRP A 10 7.95 -3.55 -2.91
C TRP A 10 7.80 -4.29 -1.58
N CYS A 11 6.56 -4.57 -1.18
CA CYS A 11 6.25 -5.29 0.05
C CYS A 11 6.84 -6.70 0.09
N GLU A 12 6.76 -7.45 -1.00
CA GLU A 12 7.34 -8.79 -1.11
C GLU A 12 8.88 -8.78 -0.94
N LYS A 13 9.54 -7.65 -1.24
CA LYS A 13 10.99 -7.49 -1.12
C LYS A 13 11.43 -6.88 0.21
N HIS A 14 10.66 -5.93 0.74
CA HIS A 14 11.09 -5.02 1.83
C HIS A 14 10.25 -5.11 3.10
N ALA A 15 9.12 -5.81 3.08
CA ALA A 15 8.27 -5.96 4.26
C ALA A 15 8.09 -7.44 4.64
N ARG A 16 7.87 -7.69 5.94
CA ARG A 16 7.37 -8.97 6.44
C ARG A 16 5.94 -8.80 6.90
N VAL A 17 5.09 -9.77 6.57
CA VAL A 17 3.70 -9.84 7.03
C VAL A 17 3.64 -10.72 8.26
N ILE A 18 3.11 -10.20 9.36
CA ILE A 18 2.80 -10.97 10.55
C ILE A 18 1.29 -11.08 10.65
N HIS A 19 0.76 -12.30 10.57
CA HIS A 19 -0.66 -12.53 10.78
C HIS A 19 -0.97 -12.52 12.29
N CYS A 20 -1.68 -11.49 12.73
CA CYS A 20 -2.19 -11.38 14.08
C CYS A 20 -3.69 -11.73 14.12
N ALA A 21 -4.25 -12.00 15.30
CA ALA A 21 -5.68 -12.31 15.46
C ALA A 21 -6.61 -11.20 14.91
N ASN A 22 -6.12 -9.97 14.80
CA ASN A 22 -6.85 -8.81 14.31
C ASN A 22 -6.52 -8.45 12.84
N GLY A 23 -5.84 -9.35 12.12
CA GLY A 23 -5.45 -9.15 10.73
C GLY A 23 -3.93 -9.04 10.51
N PRO A 24 -3.49 -8.83 9.26
CA PRO A 24 -2.08 -8.74 8.90
C PRO A 24 -1.45 -7.43 9.40
N VAL A 25 -0.27 -7.53 10.01
CA VAL A 25 0.59 -6.41 10.39
C VAL A 25 1.82 -6.43 9.50
N TRP A 26 2.12 -5.28 8.88
CA TRP A 26 3.26 -5.10 7.99
C TRP A 26 4.41 -4.47 8.74
N LEU A 27 5.59 -5.11 8.70
CA LEU A 27 6.82 -4.59 9.30
C LEU A 27 7.89 -4.39 8.24
N CYS A 28 8.61 -3.28 8.33
CA CYS A 28 9.72 -2.92 7.46
C CYS A 28 10.93 -3.81 7.79
N LYS A 29 11.32 -4.68 6.86
CA LYS A 29 12.35 -5.72 7.06
C LYS A 29 13.70 -5.13 7.48
N ASP A 30 14.03 -3.95 6.97
CA ASP A 30 15.32 -3.29 7.23
C ASP A 30 15.41 -2.66 8.63
N THR A 31 14.29 -2.53 9.34
CA THR A 31 14.25 -1.72 10.56
C THR A 31 13.55 -2.37 11.74
N ASP A 32 12.95 -3.56 11.53
CA ASP A 32 12.06 -4.23 12.47
C ASP A 32 10.92 -3.33 13.00
N GLY A 33 10.65 -2.21 12.32
CA GLY A 33 9.65 -1.22 12.68
C GLY A 33 8.35 -1.33 11.88
N PRO A 34 7.30 -0.61 12.28
CA PRO A 34 6.01 -0.63 11.61
C PRO A 34 6.07 -0.03 10.19
N ILE A 35 5.25 -0.57 9.30
CA ILE A 35 4.89 0.06 8.02
C ILE A 35 3.65 0.91 8.25
N ILE A 36 3.69 2.13 7.74
CA ILE A 36 2.56 3.06 7.71
C ILE A 36 1.76 2.78 6.45
N THR A 37 0.45 2.63 6.61
CA THR A 37 -0.48 2.51 5.49
C THR A 37 -1.25 3.81 5.34
N MET A 38 -1.16 4.48 4.19
CA MET A 38 -2.07 5.56 3.81
C MET A 38 -3.07 5.03 2.80
N SER A 39 -4.31 5.49 2.82
CA SER A 39 -5.31 4.98 1.87
C SER A 39 -6.27 6.06 1.44
N PHE A 40 -6.74 5.95 0.20
CA PHE A 40 -7.73 6.85 -0.36
C PHE A 40 -8.60 6.14 -1.40
N GLU A 41 -9.74 6.73 -1.67
CA GLU A 41 -10.69 6.24 -2.66
C GLU A 41 -10.37 6.83 -4.05
N ARG A 42 -10.40 6.00 -5.09
CA ARG A 42 -10.35 6.46 -6.49
C ARG A 42 -11.42 5.81 -7.35
N ILE A 43 -11.88 6.56 -8.34
CA ILE A 43 -12.83 6.10 -9.34
C ILE A 43 -12.06 5.72 -10.61
N ILE A 44 -12.10 4.45 -10.99
CA ILE A 44 -11.48 3.91 -12.21
C ILE A 44 -12.57 3.22 -13.04
N ALA A 45 -12.77 3.67 -14.28
CA ALA A 45 -13.81 3.15 -15.18
C ALA A 45 -15.23 3.09 -14.53
N GLY A 46 -15.60 4.12 -13.75
CA GLY A 46 -16.90 4.22 -13.09
C GLY A 46 -17.08 3.34 -11.84
N LYS A 47 -16.02 2.64 -11.40
CA LYS A 47 -16.02 1.86 -10.16
C LYS A 47 -15.12 2.53 -9.12
N SER A 48 -15.55 2.51 -7.86
CA SER A 48 -14.76 3.00 -6.74
C SER A 48 -13.83 1.91 -6.20
N TYR A 49 -12.59 2.29 -5.89
CA TYR A 49 -11.55 1.44 -5.32
C TYR A 49 -10.87 2.15 -4.15
N TYR A 50 -10.71 1.47 -3.02
CA TYR A 50 -9.87 1.92 -1.92
C TYR A 50 -8.44 1.44 -2.15
N ILE A 51 -7.56 2.37 -2.52
CA ILE A 51 -6.15 2.12 -2.75
C ILE A 51 -5.40 2.45 -1.48
N HIS A 52 -4.51 1.55 -1.10
CA HIS A 52 -3.65 1.66 0.05
C HIS A 52 -2.20 1.79 -0.43
N HIS A 53 -1.42 2.62 0.23
CA HIS A 53 -0.01 2.89 -0.01
C HIS A 53 0.79 2.55 1.24
N LEU A 54 1.94 1.90 1.08
CA LEU A 54 2.74 1.38 2.18
C LEU A 54 4.09 2.09 2.26
N PHE A 55 4.41 2.63 3.44
CA PHE A 55 5.64 3.39 3.69
C PHE A 55 6.35 2.88 4.93
N CYS A 56 7.68 2.82 4.90
CA CYS A 56 8.46 2.55 6.11
C CYS A 56 8.61 3.85 6.92
N GLU A 57 8.41 3.77 8.24
CA GLU A 57 8.48 4.95 9.12
C GLU A 57 9.84 5.67 9.02
N LYS A 58 10.93 4.91 8.86
CA LYS A 58 12.28 5.47 8.71
C LYS A 58 12.55 6.10 7.34
N CYS A 59 11.69 5.89 6.34
CA CYS A 59 11.82 6.49 5.01
C CYS A 59 11.19 7.89 4.91
N ASN A 60 11.08 8.61 6.03
CA ASN A 60 10.62 10.00 6.09
C ASN A 60 11.67 10.94 5.42
N PRO A 61 11.29 11.93 4.59
CA PRO A 61 9.94 12.43 4.32
C PRO A 61 9.06 11.50 3.48
N TRP A 62 7.82 11.27 3.90
CA TRP A 62 6.82 10.55 3.10
C TRP A 62 6.13 11.47 2.08
N PRO A 63 5.63 10.93 0.95
CA PRO A 63 4.86 11.70 -0.01
C PRO A 63 3.59 12.27 0.61
N THR A 64 3.23 13.47 0.20
CA THR A 64 1.94 14.10 0.53
C THR A 64 0.78 13.38 -0.17
N LEU A 65 -0.44 13.57 0.34
CA LEU A 65 -1.64 13.04 -0.31
C LEU A 65 -1.80 13.54 -1.76
N ALA A 66 -1.38 14.78 -2.04
CA ALA A 66 -1.43 15.34 -3.39
C ALA A 66 -0.47 14.61 -4.35
N GLU A 67 0.75 14.32 -3.89
CA GLU A 67 1.74 13.54 -4.66
C GLU A 67 1.25 12.11 -4.90
N LEU A 68 0.66 11.46 -3.90
CA LEU A 68 0.08 10.12 -4.09
C LEU A 68 -1.12 10.13 -5.03
N ASN A 69 -1.96 11.16 -4.99
CA ASN A 69 -3.07 11.35 -5.93
C ASN A 69 -2.61 11.59 -7.37
N ALA A 70 -1.39 12.12 -7.56
CA ALA A 70 -0.81 12.32 -8.88
C ALA A 70 -0.26 11.02 -9.50
N ILE A 71 -0.07 9.95 -8.73
CA ILE A 71 0.36 8.65 -9.28
C ILE A 71 -0.71 8.17 -10.27
N PRO A 72 -0.36 7.96 -11.55
CA PRO A 72 -1.32 7.53 -12.56
C PRO A 72 -1.72 6.08 -12.31
N ILE A 73 -3.02 5.80 -12.42
CA ILE A 73 -3.56 4.44 -12.41
C ILE A 73 -4.42 4.30 -13.65
N SER A 74 -3.90 3.57 -14.65
CA SER A 74 -4.52 3.56 -15.98
C SER A 74 -5.65 2.52 -16.09
N SER A 75 -5.66 1.51 -15.21
CA SER A 75 -6.66 0.44 -15.22
C SER A 75 -6.79 -0.28 -13.86
N ALA A 76 -7.88 -1.04 -13.68
CA ALA A 76 -8.06 -1.89 -12.50
C ALA A 76 -7.05 -3.05 -12.45
N ASP A 77 -6.45 -3.43 -13.58
CA ASP A 77 -5.44 -4.50 -13.63
C ASP A 77 -4.11 -4.10 -12.97
N GLU A 78 -3.91 -2.82 -12.68
CA GLU A 78 -2.79 -2.33 -11.88
C GLU A 78 -2.99 -2.53 -10.38
N LEU A 79 -4.22 -2.89 -9.96
CA LEU A 79 -4.58 -3.13 -8.58
C LEU A 79 -4.46 -4.61 -8.24
N VAL A 80 -4.05 -4.89 -7.01
CA VAL A 80 -3.99 -6.24 -6.46
C VAL A 80 -4.77 -6.28 -5.14
N GLY A 81 -5.66 -7.25 -5.02
CA GLY A 81 -6.34 -7.55 -3.77
C GLY A 81 -5.55 -8.51 -2.91
N MET A 82 -5.46 -8.22 -1.62
CA MET A 82 -4.85 -9.11 -0.64
C MET A 82 -5.93 -9.94 0.08
N PRO A 83 -5.70 -11.24 0.29
CA PRO A 83 -6.60 -12.06 1.09
C PRO A 83 -6.60 -11.59 2.55
N PHE A 84 -7.78 -11.60 3.16
CA PHE A 84 -7.98 -11.35 4.59
C PHE A 84 -7.96 -12.66 5.38
#